data_AF-A0A352W5G0-F1
#
_entry.id   AF-A0A352W5G0-F1
#
_cell.length_a   1.000
_cell.length_b   1.000
_cell.length_c   1.000
_cell.angle_alpha   90.00
_cell.angle_beta   90.00
_cell.angle_gamma   90.00
#
_symmetry.space_group_name_H-M   'P 1'
#
loop_
_entity.id
_entity.type
_entity.pdbx_description
1 polymer ?
#
loop_
_entity_poly.entity_id
_entity_poly.type
_entity_poly.pdbx_seq_one_letter_code
_entity_poly.pdbx_strand_id
1 'polypeptide(L)'
;MPELKKPLFVILFATLILVVTLSGCGTKKGQLGGKIYDDTTKELITGSVVVTLTGASSITVTNGQYQFTDVSIGDKTLTAQAEGYKTYTASVKIEAGKTITKDVYLVEEVTVPPDPTDPTPGEKGTYTVGGVVFDMRYAPSGSFISDDNVISEDEKLPGPVDVTNPFWIAETEVTYELWHKVYTWATTDGHGYTFANPGREGHDGTIGAAPTSASQEPVTTVSWRDALVWCNALTEYYNAQSGMSLSCVYKSGGNPIRDATAGAACDAVVPDSGAKGFRLPTSGEWQLAARYQDGSVWTPGDHVSGDTSGPCYSTDPEAVLSTVFGDYAWYSGCGSTKPVGQKSANALEVRDMTGNVYEWCFDKHPSYTTRRICRGGSWGGVASYLRIGKITFGTPDYTYSGWGFRFVRTQ
;
A
#
# COMPACT_ATOMS: atom_id res chain seq x y z
N MET A 1 -118.96 46.33 -9.61
CA MET A 1 -118.25 45.36 -8.76
C MET A 1 -117.78 44.21 -9.64
N PRO A 2 -116.52 44.21 -10.11
CA PRO A 2 -115.96 43.06 -10.80
C PRO A 2 -114.88 42.43 -9.92
N GLU A 3 -115.04 41.17 -9.51
CA GLU A 3 -113.86 40.41 -9.05
C GLU A 3 -113.63 39.20 -9.94
N LEU A 4 -112.39 39.20 -10.43
CA LEU A 4 -111.87 38.53 -11.59
C LEU A 4 -111.18 37.22 -11.18
N LYS A 5 -111.15 36.31 -12.15
CA LYS A 5 -110.58 34.97 -12.17
C LYS A 5 -109.13 34.90 -11.63
N LYS A 6 -108.83 33.84 -10.87
CA LYS A 6 -107.46 33.37 -10.57
C LYS A 6 -106.74 32.95 -11.85
N PRO A 7 -105.40 33.15 -11.91
CA PRO A 7 -104.56 32.14 -12.53
C PRO A 7 -103.33 31.73 -11.70
N LEU A 8 -102.88 30.55 -12.10
CA LEU A 8 -101.76 29.69 -11.73
C LEU A 8 -100.39 30.40 -11.76
N PHE A 9 -99.51 30.10 -10.82
CA PHE A 9 -98.07 30.34 -10.96
C PHE A 9 -97.30 29.02 -10.81
N VAL A 10 -96.52 28.71 -11.84
CA VAL A 10 -95.61 27.58 -11.96
C VAL A 10 -94.30 27.93 -11.24
N ILE A 11 -93.83 27.07 -10.33
CA ILE A 11 -92.52 27.20 -9.67
C ILE A 11 -91.57 26.18 -10.32
N LEU A 12 -90.57 26.69 -11.04
CA LEU A 12 -89.46 25.92 -11.61
C LEU A 12 -88.46 25.57 -10.49
N PHE A 13 -88.16 24.29 -10.30
CA PHE A 13 -87.01 23.84 -9.49
C PHE A 13 -85.75 23.87 -10.37
N ALA A 14 -84.77 24.70 -10.03
CA ALA A 14 -83.43 24.68 -10.61
C ALA A 14 -82.46 24.00 -9.64
N THR A 15 -81.97 22.82 -10.00
CA THR A 15 -80.98 22.04 -9.26
C THR A 15 -79.60 22.66 -9.44
N LEU A 16 -78.99 23.16 -8.36
CA LEU A 16 -77.63 23.68 -8.34
C LEU A 16 -76.63 22.50 -8.23
N ILE A 17 -75.92 22.19 -9.32
CA ILE A 17 -74.80 21.24 -9.31
C ILE A 17 -73.56 21.95 -8.77
N LEU A 18 -73.12 21.57 -7.57
CA LEU A 18 -71.86 21.99 -6.98
C LEU A 18 -70.72 21.21 -7.63
N VAL A 19 -69.97 21.84 -8.54
CA VAL A 19 -68.70 21.30 -9.05
C VAL A 19 -67.63 21.53 -7.97
N VAL A 20 -67.35 20.49 -7.18
CA VAL A 20 -66.15 20.45 -6.34
C VAL A 20 -64.96 20.21 -7.26
N THR A 21 -64.22 21.27 -7.58
CA THR A 21 -62.86 21.13 -8.09
C THR A 21 -61.99 20.54 -6.97
N LEU A 22 -61.64 19.26 -7.11
CA LEU A 22 -60.53 18.65 -6.36
C LEU A 22 -59.24 19.40 -6.76
N SER A 23 -58.90 20.45 -6.01
CA SER A 23 -57.56 21.03 -6.05
C SER A 23 -56.58 19.93 -5.68
N GLY A 24 -55.71 19.58 -6.63
CA GLY A 24 -54.83 18.43 -6.56
C GLY A 24 -54.08 18.36 -5.23
N CYS A 25 -54.15 17.20 -4.59
CA CYS A 25 -53.20 16.80 -3.56
C CYS A 25 -51.83 16.61 -4.24
N GLY A 26 -51.12 17.71 -4.48
CA GLY A 26 -49.75 17.66 -4.98
C GLY A 26 -48.91 16.86 -3.99
N THR A 27 -48.30 15.77 -4.43
CA THR A 27 -47.32 15.02 -3.63
C THR A 27 -46.26 16.01 -3.14
N LYS A 28 -46.11 16.13 -1.81
CA LYS A 28 -45.04 16.95 -1.21
C LYS A 28 -43.70 16.40 -1.70
N LYS A 29 -42.86 17.29 -2.23
CA LYS A 29 -41.56 16.96 -2.84
C LYS A 29 -40.43 17.76 -2.19
N GLY A 30 -39.21 17.27 -2.29
CA GLY A 30 -37.97 17.93 -1.88
C GLY A 30 -36.88 17.78 -2.93
N GLN A 31 -35.68 18.25 -2.61
CA GLN A 31 -34.50 18.16 -3.48
C GLN A 31 -33.33 17.54 -2.70
N LEU A 32 -32.44 16.86 -3.42
CA LEU A 32 -31.18 16.34 -2.91
C LEU A 32 -30.05 16.71 -3.87
N GLY A 33 -28.91 17.16 -3.37
CA GLY A 33 -27.70 17.30 -4.16
C GLY A 33 -26.43 17.10 -3.33
N GLY A 34 -25.28 17.13 -4.00
CA GLY A 34 -24.00 17.01 -3.32
C GLY A 34 -22.84 16.87 -4.29
N LYS A 35 -21.65 16.75 -3.72
CA LYS A 35 -20.40 16.50 -4.42
C LYS A 35 -19.94 15.06 -4.22
N ILE A 36 -19.20 14.55 -5.19
CA ILE A 36 -18.66 13.19 -5.20
C ILE A 36 -17.15 13.28 -5.19
N TYR A 37 -16.56 12.78 -4.12
CA TYR A 37 -15.13 12.81 -3.86
C TYR A 37 -14.54 11.41 -3.91
N ASP A 38 -13.27 11.34 -4.26
CA ASP A 38 -12.43 10.21 -3.90
C ASP A 38 -12.19 10.25 -2.39
N ASP A 39 -12.46 9.14 -1.69
CA ASP A 39 -12.33 9.10 -0.24
C ASP A 39 -10.87 9.17 0.22
N THR A 40 -9.91 8.82 -0.62
CA THR A 40 -8.48 8.87 -0.29
C THR A 40 -7.91 10.25 -0.56
N THR A 41 -8.03 10.76 -1.78
CA THR A 41 -7.39 12.03 -2.18
C THR A 41 -8.20 13.25 -1.73
N LYS A 42 -9.48 13.05 -1.40
CA LYS A 42 -10.46 14.12 -1.13
C LYS A 42 -10.67 15.07 -2.31
N GLU A 43 -10.25 14.68 -3.51
CA GLU A 43 -10.48 15.41 -4.75
C GLU A 43 -11.84 15.03 -5.36
N LEU A 44 -12.39 15.92 -6.20
CA LEU A 44 -13.64 15.64 -6.92
C LEU A 44 -13.40 14.57 -7.98
N ILE A 45 -14.27 13.57 -8.04
CA ILE A 45 -14.26 12.59 -9.12
C ILE A 45 -14.87 13.22 -10.36
N THR A 46 -14.05 13.39 -11.40
CA THR A 46 -14.46 13.93 -12.72
C THR A 46 -14.70 12.84 -13.77
N GLY A 47 -14.54 11.57 -13.38
CA GLY A 47 -14.98 10.42 -14.17
C GLY A 47 -16.51 10.26 -14.19
N SER A 48 -17.00 9.33 -15.01
CA SER A 48 -18.44 9.02 -15.09
C SER A 48 -18.91 8.30 -13.82
N VAL A 49 -19.83 8.92 -13.08
CA VAL A 49 -20.46 8.34 -11.89
C VAL A 49 -21.96 8.20 -12.11
N VAL A 50 -22.50 6.99 -11.95
CA VAL A 50 -23.94 6.73 -11.93
C VAL A 50 -24.45 6.93 -10.51
N VAL A 51 -25.37 7.86 -10.33
CA VAL A 51 -26.00 8.15 -9.04
C VAL A 51 -27.47 7.75 -9.11
N THR A 52 -27.92 6.94 -8.15
CA THR A 52 -29.31 6.48 -8.07
C THR A 52 -29.91 6.90 -6.74
N LEU A 53 -31.18 7.28 -6.77
CA LEU A 53 -31.97 7.60 -5.58
C LEU A 53 -33.31 6.88 -5.65
N THR A 54 -33.69 6.15 -4.61
CA THR A 54 -34.92 5.34 -4.63
C THR A 54 -36.17 6.16 -4.97
N GLY A 55 -36.84 5.81 -6.06
CA GLY A 55 -38.04 6.51 -6.52
C GLY A 55 -37.76 7.80 -7.32
N ALA A 56 -36.52 7.97 -7.79
CA ALA A 56 -36.15 8.92 -8.85
C ALA A 56 -35.41 8.16 -9.97
N SER A 57 -35.36 8.75 -11.17
CA SER A 57 -34.54 8.23 -12.26
C SER A 57 -33.06 8.39 -11.92
N SER A 58 -32.24 7.38 -12.21
CA SER A 58 -30.79 7.48 -12.09
C SER A 58 -30.23 8.58 -13.00
N ILE A 59 -29.14 9.20 -12.57
CA ILE A 59 -28.40 10.22 -13.33
C ILE A 59 -26.94 9.80 -13.47
N THR A 60 -26.29 10.23 -14.53
CA THR A 60 -24.85 10.07 -14.72
C THR A 60 -24.20 11.44 -14.69
N VAL A 61 -23.14 11.60 -13.91
CA VAL A 61 -22.43 12.88 -13.72
C VAL A 61 -20.95 12.72 -14.03
N THR A 62 -20.34 13.76 -14.59
CA THR A 62 -18.91 13.77 -15.01
C THR A 62 -18.13 14.96 -14.42
N ASN A 63 -18.77 15.78 -13.58
CA ASN A 63 -18.17 16.95 -12.95
C ASN A 63 -18.11 16.83 -11.42
N GLY A 64 -18.33 15.62 -10.89
CA GLY A 64 -18.35 15.34 -9.46
C GLY A 64 -19.50 16.00 -8.70
N GLN A 65 -20.57 16.45 -9.38
CA GLN A 65 -21.73 17.08 -8.75
C GLN A 65 -23.02 16.41 -9.21
N TYR A 66 -23.92 16.15 -8.28
CA TYR A 66 -25.20 15.51 -8.57
C TYR A 66 -26.38 16.27 -7.95
N GLN A 67 -27.54 16.20 -8.60
CA GLN A 67 -28.78 16.80 -8.10
C GLN A 67 -30.00 16.01 -8.55
N PHE A 68 -30.92 15.76 -7.63
CA PHE A 68 -32.26 15.26 -7.86
C PHE A 68 -33.27 16.33 -7.46
N THR A 69 -34.14 16.71 -8.39
CA THR A 69 -35.28 17.59 -8.15
C THR A 69 -36.56 16.78 -8.01
N ASP A 70 -37.59 17.38 -7.40
CA ASP A 70 -38.93 16.82 -7.35
C ASP A 70 -39.06 15.41 -6.73
N VAL A 71 -38.20 15.12 -5.74
CA VAL A 71 -38.12 13.82 -5.07
C VAL A 71 -39.24 13.69 -4.04
N SER A 72 -39.93 12.55 -4.01
CA SER A 72 -40.94 12.25 -2.98
C SER A 72 -40.34 12.26 -1.56
N ILE A 73 -41.07 12.79 -0.59
CA ILE A 73 -40.65 12.81 0.82
C ILE A 73 -40.46 11.41 1.41
N GLY A 74 -39.68 11.32 2.49
CA GLY A 74 -39.40 10.09 3.21
C GLY A 74 -37.94 9.66 3.08
N ASP A 75 -37.61 8.52 3.69
CA ASP A 75 -36.26 7.97 3.64
C ASP A 75 -35.99 7.36 2.27
N LYS A 76 -34.88 7.76 1.66
CA LYS A 76 -34.42 7.32 0.34
C LYS A 76 -33.06 6.66 0.46
N THR A 77 -32.80 5.68 -0.38
CA THR A 77 -31.44 5.13 -0.53
C THR A 77 -30.75 5.84 -1.68
N LEU A 78 -29.66 6.52 -1.38
CA LEU A 78 -28.73 7.11 -2.33
C LEU A 78 -27.63 6.08 -2.60
N THR A 79 -27.39 5.77 -3.87
CA THR A 79 -26.21 5.02 -4.30
C THR A 79 -25.41 5.81 -5.32
N ALA A 80 -24.10 5.60 -5.32
CA ALA A 80 -23.20 6.14 -6.31
C ALA A 80 -22.20 5.05 -6.72
N GLN A 81 -22.02 4.88 -8.02
CA GLN A 81 -21.17 3.86 -8.60
C GLN A 81 -20.34 4.47 -9.73
N ALA A 82 -19.05 4.23 -9.68
CA ALA A 82 -18.10 4.60 -10.73
C ALA A 82 -17.22 3.38 -11.02
N GLU A 83 -16.70 3.29 -12.25
CA GLU A 83 -15.71 2.26 -12.59
C GLU A 83 -14.47 2.41 -11.70
N GLY A 84 -13.97 1.30 -11.17
CA GLY A 84 -12.83 1.30 -10.25
C GLY A 84 -13.16 1.79 -8.83
N TYR A 85 -14.45 1.91 -8.47
CA TYR A 85 -14.89 2.29 -7.11
C TYR A 85 -15.95 1.34 -6.56
N LYS A 86 -15.86 1.04 -5.25
CA LYS A 86 -16.88 0.30 -4.51
C LYS A 86 -18.18 1.10 -4.56
N THR A 87 -19.31 0.39 -4.71
CA THR A 87 -20.63 1.04 -4.71
C THR A 87 -20.89 1.68 -3.34
N TYR A 88 -21.05 3.00 -3.33
CA TYR A 88 -21.47 3.73 -2.14
C TYR A 88 -22.98 3.58 -1.92
N THR A 89 -23.42 3.45 -0.67
CA THR A 89 -24.83 3.41 -0.28
C THR A 89 -25.06 4.18 1.01
N ALA A 90 -26.07 5.06 1.03
CA ALA A 90 -26.50 5.76 2.24
C ALA A 90 -28.02 6.01 2.27
N SER A 91 -28.59 6.07 3.47
CA SER A 91 -29.96 6.54 3.67
C SER A 91 -29.98 8.07 3.82
N VAL A 92 -30.93 8.72 3.13
CA VAL A 92 -31.13 10.17 3.16
C VAL A 92 -32.62 10.46 3.31
N LYS A 93 -32.98 11.26 4.32
CA LYS A 93 -34.38 11.68 4.55
C LYS A 93 -34.73 12.92 3.73
N ILE A 94 -35.71 12.79 2.84
CA ILE A 94 -36.23 13.89 2.02
C ILE A 94 -37.42 14.55 2.71
N GLU A 95 -37.34 15.86 2.87
CA GLU A 95 -38.35 16.69 3.53
C GLU A 95 -39.04 17.63 2.55
N ALA A 96 -40.33 17.92 2.81
CA ALA A 96 -41.14 18.74 1.92
C ALA A 96 -40.57 20.17 1.79
N GLY A 97 -40.35 20.62 0.56
CA GLY A 97 -39.89 21.97 0.24
C GLY A 97 -38.44 22.27 0.62
N LYS A 98 -37.67 21.29 1.11
CA LYS A 98 -36.27 21.46 1.50
C LYS A 98 -35.32 20.98 0.40
N THR A 99 -34.15 21.61 0.34
CA THR A 99 -32.97 21.14 -0.38
C THR A 99 -32.02 20.51 0.63
N ILE A 100 -31.77 19.22 0.47
CA ILE A 100 -30.86 18.44 1.31
C ILE A 100 -29.52 18.34 0.57
N THR A 101 -28.42 18.47 1.31
CA THR A 101 -27.07 18.27 0.76
C THR A 101 -26.43 17.04 1.40
N LYS A 102 -25.88 16.13 0.58
CA LYS A 102 -25.14 14.96 1.03
C LYS A 102 -23.96 14.70 0.11
N ASP A 103 -22.75 14.95 0.60
CA ASP A 103 -21.56 14.58 -0.15
C ASP A 103 -21.32 13.07 -0.09
N VAL A 104 -20.75 12.53 -1.17
CA VAL A 104 -20.42 11.13 -1.38
C VAL A 104 -18.90 11.02 -1.43
N TYR A 105 -18.36 10.01 -0.75
CA TYR A 105 -16.94 9.69 -0.77
C TYR A 105 -16.81 8.25 -1.27
N LEU A 106 -16.38 8.08 -2.52
CA LEU A 106 -16.21 6.77 -3.14
C LEU A 106 -14.84 6.19 -2.76
N VAL A 107 -14.82 4.91 -2.42
CA VAL A 107 -13.60 4.16 -2.11
C VAL A 107 -13.23 3.35 -3.35
N GLU A 108 -12.00 3.45 -3.83
CA GLU A 108 -11.55 2.67 -4.98
C GLU A 108 -11.79 1.15 -4.76
N GLU A 109 -12.27 0.47 -5.80
CA GLU A 109 -12.39 -0.97 -5.86
C GLU A 109 -11.08 -1.54 -6.40
N VAL A 110 -10.17 -1.84 -5.48
CA VAL A 110 -8.95 -2.57 -5.81
C VAL A 110 -9.29 -4.06 -5.87
N THR A 111 -9.32 -4.62 -7.07
CA THR A 111 -9.28 -6.08 -7.24
C THR A 111 -7.83 -6.52 -7.07
N VAL A 112 -7.48 -7.03 -5.88
CA VAL A 112 -6.18 -7.68 -5.71
C VAL A 112 -6.34 -9.14 -6.12
N PRO A 113 -5.69 -9.61 -7.19
CA PRO A 113 -5.70 -11.03 -7.48
C PRO A 113 -5.11 -11.78 -6.28
N PRO A 114 -5.71 -12.92 -5.87
CA PRO A 114 -5.08 -13.77 -4.87
C PRO A 114 -3.69 -14.16 -5.37
N ASP A 115 -2.74 -14.35 -4.46
CA ASP A 115 -1.43 -14.93 -4.80
C ASP A 115 -1.65 -16.16 -5.70
N PRO A 116 -0.87 -16.31 -6.78
CA PRO A 116 -0.96 -17.46 -7.66
C PRO A 116 -0.95 -18.77 -6.87
N THR A 117 -1.82 -19.69 -7.25
CA THR A 117 -1.81 -21.07 -6.73
C THR A 117 -0.71 -21.82 -7.47
N ASP A 118 0.45 -22.02 -6.83
CA ASP A 118 1.67 -22.63 -7.41
C ASP A 118 2.51 -21.69 -8.31
N PRO A 119 3.03 -20.58 -7.75
CA PRO A 119 3.85 -19.64 -8.49
C PRO A 119 5.21 -20.24 -8.85
N THR A 120 5.71 -19.86 -10.02
CA THR A 120 7.08 -20.16 -10.46
C THR A 120 8.10 -19.18 -9.83
N PRO A 121 9.36 -19.59 -9.60
CA PRO A 121 10.40 -18.68 -9.09
C PRO A 121 10.50 -17.41 -9.94
N GLY A 122 10.42 -16.24 -9.30
CA GLY A 122 10.41 -14.92 -9.96
C GLY A 122 9.06 -14.49 -10.52
N GLU A 123 8.00 -15.29 -10.36
CA GLU A 123 6.64 -14.90 -10.73
C GLU A 123 6.21 -13.64 -9.98
N LYS A 124 5.49 -12.77 -10.68
CA LYS A 124 5.14 -11.45 -10.19
C LYS A 124 3.74 -11.44 -9.57
N GLY A 125 3.65 -11.00 -8.32
CA GLY A 125 2.40 -10.59 -7.69
C GLY A 125 2.32 -9.08 -7.63
N THR A 126 1.19 -8.51 -8.05
CA THR A 126 0.95 -7.05 -8.05
C THR A 126 -0.05 -6.69 -6.97
N TYR A 127 0.29 -5.69 -6.16
CA TYR A 127 -0.48 -5.23 -5.00
C TYR A 127 -0.70 -3.72 -5.07
N THR A 128 -1.78 -3.24 -4.45
CA THR A 128 -2.10 -1.80 -4.44
C THR A 128 -2.60 -1.36 -3.07
N VAL A 129 -2.13 -0.21 -2.61
CA VAL A 129 -2.66 0.50 -1.43
C VAL A 129 -2.79 1.99 -1.71
N GLY A 130 -3.99 2.54 -1.54
CA GLY A 130 -4.25 3.99 -1.73
C GLY A 130 -3.79 4.52 -3.10
N GLY A 131 -4.04 3.74 -4.15
CA GLY A 131 -3.63 4.00 -5.54
C GLY A 131 -2.16 3.69 -5.87
N VAL A 132 -1.30 3.40 -4.88
CA VAL A 132 0.11 3.08 -5.10
C VAL A 132 0.26 1.59 -5.37
N VAL A 133 0.79 1.26 -6.56
CA VAL A 133 1.05 -0.12 -6.98
C VAL A 133 2.47 -0.52 -6.60
N PHE A 134 2.63 -1.74 -6.08
CA PHE A 134 3.93 -2.34 -5.87
C PHE A 134 3.93 -3.82 -6.26
N ASP A 135 5.05 -4.26 -6.82
CA ASP A 135 5.24 -5.64 -7.27
C ASP A 135 6.08 -6.42 -6.25
N MET A 136 5.76 -7.70 -6.09
CA MET A 136 6.56 -8.67 -5.35
C MET A 136 6.86 -9.88 -6.25
N ARG A 137 7.98 -10.54 -5.96
CA ARG A 137 8.47 -11.71 -6.67
C ARG A 137 8.42 -12.93 -5.78
N TYR A 138 7.96 -14.04 -6.34
CA TYR A 138 7.95 -15.31 -5.63
C TYR A 138 9.37 -15.87 -5.48
N ALA A 139 9.74 -16.21 -4.25
CA ALA A 139 10.98 -16.88 -3.92
C ALA A 139 10.67 -18.25 -3.28
N PRO A 140 11.18 -19.36 -3.83
CA PRO A 140 10.95 -20.68 -3.26
C PRO A 140 11.72 -20.86 -1.94
N SER A 141 11.34 -21.88 -1.17
CA SER A 141 12.18 -22.39 -0.09
C SER A 141 13.51 -22.94 -0.64
N GLY A 142 14.57 -22.89 0.15
CA GLY A 142 15.86 -23.41 -0.27
C GLY A 142 16.90 -23.45 0.85
N SER A 143 17.93 -24.25 0.64
CA SER A 143 19.08 -24.39 1.52
C SER A 143 20.35 -24.07 0.76
N PHE A 144 21.23 -23.26 1.35
CA PHE A 144 22.49 -22.87 0.73
C PHE A 144 23.59 -22.62 1.76
N ILE A 145 24.84 -22.63 1.32
CA ILE A 145 25.97 -22.21 2.16
C ILE A 145 26.17 -20.72 1.98
N SER A 146 26.15 -19.95 3.08
CA SER A 146 26.55 -18.54 3.07
C SER A 146 28.07 -18.42 2.91
N ASP A 147 28.56 -18.60 1.69
CA ASP A 147 29.96 -18.36 1.33
C ASP A 147 30.23 -16.87 1.06
N ASP A 148 31.50 -16.49 1.22
CA ASP A 148 32.15 -15.30 0.67
C ASP A 148 33.65 -15.45 1.00
N ASN A 149 34.49 -15.34 -0.01
CA ASN A 149 35.92 -15.67 0.09
C ASN A 149 36.76 -14.59 0.79
N VAL A 150 36.15 -13.46 1.18
CA VAL A 150 36.85 -12.24 1.59
C VAL A 150 36.37 -11.70 2.94
N ILE A 151 35.39 -12.33 3.59
CA ILE A 151 34.82 -11.87 4.87
C ILE A 151 35.53 -12.41 6.11
N SER A 152 35.47 -11.61 7.18
CA SER A 152 35.72 -12.07 8.54
C SER A 152 34.52 -12.86 9.10
N GLU A 153 34.71 -13.63 10.17
CA GLU A 153 33.63 -14.44 10.77
C GLU A 153 32.40 -13.63 11.19
N ASP A 154 32.60 -12.38 11.62
CA ASP A 154 31.53 -11.48 12.05
C ASP A 154 30.73 -10.87 10.88
N GLU A 155 31.10 -11.11 9.62
CA GLU A 155 30.44 -10.51 8.46
C GLU A 155 29.66 -11.53 7.59
N LYS A 156 29.50 -12.78 8.07
CA LYS A 156 28.64 -13.83 7.45
C LYS A 156 27.53 -14.33 8.34
N LEU A 157 26.54 -14.95 7.71
CA LEU A 157 25.65 -15.87 8.39
C LEU A 157 26.40 -17.15 8.82
N PRO A 158 26.09 -17.70 10.01
CA PRO A 158 26.65 -18.98 10.45
C PRO A 158 26.02 -20.16 9.69
N GLY A 159 26.83 -21.18 9.39
CA GLY A 159 26.36 -22.49 8.92
C GLY A 159 25.67 -22.50 7.55
N PRO A 160 25.08 -23.64 7.16
CA PRO A 160 24.07 -23.64 6.10
C PRO A 160 22.89 -22.77 6.51
N VAL A 161 22.35 -22.02 5.55
CA VAL A 161 21.15 -21.21 5.71
C VAL A 161 19.97 -21.98 5.14
N ASP A 162 18.97 -22.22 5.97
CA ASP A 162 17.75 -22.94 5.60
C ASP A 162 16.55 -22.00 5.61
N VAL A 163 15.99 -21.71 4.44
CA VAL A 163 14.74 -20.96 4.29
C VAL A 163 13.64 -21.95 3.98
N THR A 164 12.86 -22.31 5.00
CA THR A 164 11.92 -23.44 4.93
C THR A 164 10.58 -23.11 4.31
N ASN A 165 10.17 -21.84 4.35
CA ASN A 165 8.90 -21.40 3.81
C ASN A 165 9.15 -20.55 2.55
N PRO A 166 8.47 -20.84 1.44
CA PRO A 166 8.45 -19.92 0.32
C PRO A 166 7.78 -18.59 0.71
N PHE A 167 8.15 -17.54 0.00
CA PHE A 167 7.76 -16.17 0.35
C PHE A 167 7.69 -15.30 -0.90
N TRP A 168 6.97 -14.19 -0.78
CA TRP A 168 7.01 -13.08 -1.74
C TRP A 168 7.96 -12.02 -1.21
N ILE A 169 8.85 -11.50 -2.05
CA ILE A 169 9.75 -10.39 -1.73
C ILE A 169 9.44 -9.20 -2.61
N ALA A 170 9.41 -7.99 -2.06
CA ALA A 170 9.26 -6.77 -2.85
C ALA A 170 10.32 -6.74 -3.96
N GLU A 171 9.89 -6.47 -5.20
CA GLU A 171 10.75 -6.47 -6.39
C GLU A 171 11.90 -5.47 -6.22
N THR A 172 11.63 -4.36 -5.55
CA THR A 172 12.57 -3.28 -5.26
C THR A 172 12.64 -2.99 -3.77
N GLU A 173 13.52 -2.08 -3.38
CA GLU A 173 13.43 -1.38 -2.09
C GLU A 173 12.08 -0.65 -1.97
N VAL A 174 11.66 -0.36 -0.73
CA VAL A 174 10.46 0.47 -0.52
C VAL A 174 10.69 1.86 -1.08
N THR A 175 9.91 2.25 -2.08
CA THR A 175 9.94 3.60 -2.64
C THR A 175 9.42 4.62 -1.62
N TYR A 176 9.87 5.86 -1.73
CA TYR A 176 9.36 6.93 -0.88
C TYR A 176 7.86 7.18 -1.08
N GLU A 177 7.36 7.01 -2.31
CA GLU A 177 5.92 7.05 -2.61
C GLU A 177 5.13 6.05 -1.74
N LEU A 178 5.52 4.78 -1.77
CA LEU A 178 4.85 3.72 -1.02
C LEU A 178 4.99 3.95 0.48
N TRP A 179 6.20 4.28 0.94
CA TRP A 179 6.45 4.62 2.34
C TRP A 179 5.50 5.72 2.82
N HIS A 180 5.51 6.87 2.15
CA HIS A 180 4.78 8.06 2.54
C HIS A 180 3.27 7.83 2.51
N LYS A 181 2.77 7.04 1.54
CA LYS A 181 1.36 6.67 1.44
C LYS A 181 0.89 5.89 2.67
N VAL A 182 1.61 4.84 3.05
CA VAL A 182 1.29 4.02 4.22
C VAL A 182 1.51 4.81 5.51
N TYR A 183 2.60 5.57 5.61
CA TYR A 183 2.89 6.45 6.75
C TYR A 183 1.73 7.42 7.01
N THR A 184 1.30 8.15 5.97
CA THR A 184 0.22 9.15 6.08
C THR A 184 -1.10 8.50 6.51
N TRP A 185 -1.46 7.37 5.91
CA TRP A 185 -2.63 6.60 6.32
C TRP A 185 -2.53 6.20 7.80
N ALA A 186 -1.40 5.63 8.20
CA ALA A 186 -1.19 5.10 9.54
C ALA A 186 -1.20 6.18 10.63
N THR A 187 -0.72 7.38 10.31
CA THR A 187 -0.69 8.53 11.25
C THR A 187 -1.95 9.39 11.23
N THR A 188 -2.92 9.10 10.35
CA THR A 188 -4.21 9.79 10.35
C THR A 188 -5.06 9.32 11.54
N ASP A 189 -5.91 10.23 12.06
CA ASP A 189 -6.79 9.96 13.19
C ASP A 189 -7.57 8.65 13.03
N GLY A 190 -7.46 7.78 14.04
CA GLY A 190 -8.17 6.50 14.10
C GLY A 190 -7.33 5.25 13.79
N HIS A 191 -6.12 5.38 13.23
CA HIS A 191 -5.26 4.23 12.91
C HIS A 191 -4.22 3.91 13.98
N GLY A 192 -3.83 4.89 14.79
CA GLY A 192 -3.08 4.67 16.04
C GLY A 192 -1.62 4.26 15.86
N TYR A 193 -1.02 4.56 14.71
CA TYR A 193 0.42 4.34 14.50
C TYR A 193 1.25 5.56 14.87
N THR A 194 2.45 5.29 15.40
CA THR A 194 3.46 6.29 15.75
C THR A 194 4.80 5.81 15.21
N PHE A 195 5.45 6.67 14.45
CA PHE A 195 6.79 6.44 13.91
C PHE A 195 7.79 7.35 14.60
N ALA A 196 9.00 6.86 14.82
CA ALA A 196 10.10 7.68 15.32
C ALA A 196 10.67 8.58 14.22
N ASN A 197 10.68 8.08 12.98
CA ASN A 197 11.21 8.80 11.82
C ASN A 197 10.15 8.89 10.70
N PRO A 198 9.84 10.10 10.19
CA PRO A 198 8.93 10.28 9.06
C PRO A 198 9.44 9.71 7.72
N GLY A 199 10.72 9.35 7.64
CA GLY A 199 11.40 8.92 6.42
C GLY A 199 11.81 10.09 5.51
N ARG A 200 12.62 9.80 4.51
CA ARG A 200 13.17 10.77 3.56
C ARG A 200 13.19 10.19 2.15
N GLU A 201 12.84 11.02 1.15
CA GLU A 201 12.94 10.68 -0.27
C GLU A 201 14.40 10.58 -0.69
N GLY A 202 14.88 9.35 -0.88
CA GLY A 202 16.26 9.10 -1.29
C GLY A 202 17.30 9.76 -0.38
N HIS A 203 18.42 10.12 -0.98
CA HIS A 203 19.56 10.73 -0.33
C HIS A 203 19.39 12.23 -0.09
N ASP A 204 18.58 12.93 -0.89
CA ASP A 204 18.57 14.40 -0.95
C ASP A 204 17.23 15.04 -0.54
N GLY A 205 16.17 14.25 -0.35
CA GLY A 205 14.84 14.75 0.02
C GLY A 205 14.78 15.49 1.35
N THR A 206 13.62 16.09 1.65
CA THR A 206 13.34 16.68 2.96
C THR A 206 12.58 15.66 3.82
N ILE A 207 13.00 15.46 5.07
CA ILE A 207 12.39 14.48 5.99
C ILE A 207 10.89 14.77 6.14
N GLY A 208 10.06 13.75 5.89
CA GLY A 208 8.60 13.79 6.05
C GLY A 208 7.87 14.71 5.07
N ALA A 209 8.54 15.27 4.07
CA ALA A 209 7.89 16.09 3.05
C ALA A 209 7.06 15.21 2.10
N ALA A 210 6.04 15.80 1.48
CA ALA A 210 5.27 15.10 0.45
C ALA A 210 6.20 14.62 -0.70
N PRO A 211 5.93 13.45 -1.31
CA PRO A 211 6.75 12.93 -2.41
C PRO A 211 6.82 13.91 -3.59
N THR A 212 7.96 13.94 -4.26
CA THR A 212 8.21 14.79 -5.43
C THR A 212 8.20 13.96 -6.73
N SER A 213 8.69 14.51 -7.84
CA SER A 213 8.94 13.72 -9.05
C SER A 213 10.00 12.62 -8.87
N ALA A 214 10.77 12.66 -7.77
CA ALA A 214 11.72 11.62 -7.39
C ALA A 214 11.14 10.57 -6.43
N SER A 215 9.81 10.47 -6.33
CA SER A 215 9.11 9.57 -5.39
C SER A 215 9.44 8.07 -5.53
N GLN A 216 10.02 7.67 -6.66
CA GLN A 216 10.51 6.32 -6.93
C GLN A 216 11.91 6.04 -6.37
N GLU A 217 12.58 7.02 -5.77
CA GLU A 217 13.78 6.74 -4.96
C GLU A 217 13.40 5.97 -3.69
N PRO A 218 14.31 5.15 -3.15
CA PRO A 218 14.04 4.40 -1.92
C PRO A 218 13.79 5.35 -0.74
N VAL A 219 12.92 4.97 0.18
CA VAL A 219 12.86 5.64 1.48
C VAL A 219 14.18 5.43 2.23
N THR A 220 14.71 6.50 2.78
CA THR A 220 15.90 6.47 3.64
C THR A 220 15.62 7.12 4.99
N THR A 221 16.61 7.08 5.89
CA THR A 221 16.53 7.67 7.25
C THR A 221 15.39 7.09 8.10
N VAL A 222 15.07 5.81 7.87
CA VAL A 222 14.10 5.04 8.66
C VAL A 222 14.84 3.99 9.49
N SER A 223 14.40 3.78 10.72
CA SER A 223 15.01 2.80 11.61
C SER A 223 14.42 1.41 11.38
N TRP A 224 15.08 0.39 11.94
CA TRP A 224 14.53 -0.97 11.96
C TRP A 224 13.15 -1.01 12.64
N ARG A 225 12.95 -0.22 13.71
CA ARG A 225 11.66 -0.12 14.41
C ARG A 225 10.58 0.53 13.54
N ASP A 226 10.94 1.58 12.81
CA ASP A 226 10.00 2.23 11.89
C ASP A 226 9.59 1.27 10.77
N ALA A 227 10.55 0.58 10.15
CA ALA A 227 10.28 -0.39 9.09
C ALA A 227 9.41 -1.57 9.58
N LEU A 228 9.66 -2.06 10.80
CA LEU A 228 8.87 -3.08 11.47
C LEU A 228 7.41 -2.65 11.66
N VAL A 229 7.20 -1.47 12.22
CA VAL A 229 5.86 -0.90 12.47
C VAL A 229 5.16 -0.57 11.16
N TRP A 230 5.91 -0.10 10.17
CA TRP A 230 5.41 0.17 8.82
C TRP A 230 4.87 -1.09 8.14
N CYS A 231 5.52 -2.25 8.32
CA CYS A 231 5.03 -3.52 7.78
C CYS A 231 3.65 -3.93 8.37
N ASN A 232 3.44 -3.68 9.67
CA ASN A 232 2.12 -3.88 10.28
C ASN A 232 1.09 -2.90 9.71
N ALA A 233 1.46 -1.61 9.55
CA ALA A 233 0.59 -0.61 8.95
C ALA A 233 0.21 -0.97 7.51
N LEU A 234 1.17 -1.40 6.69
CA LEU A 234 0.92 -1.88 5.33
C LEU A 234 -0.06 -3.07 5.34
N THR A 235 0.09 -4.01 6.27
CA THR A 235 -0.82 -5.16 6.40
C THR A 235 -2.26 -4.72 6.67
N GLU A 236 -2.47 -3.82 7.65
CA GLU A 236 -3.81 -3.33 7.97
C GLU A 236 -4.40 -2.46 6.86
N TYR A 237 -3.60 -1.61 6.23
CA TYR A 237 -4.07 -0.77 5.14
C TYR A 237 -4.47 -1.61 3.92
N TYR A 238 -3.64 -2.60 3.59
CA TYR A 238 -3.90 -3.52 2.50
C TYR A 238 -5.17 -4.35 2.76
N ASN A 239 -5.39 -4.84 3.97
CA ASN A 239 -6.65 -5.49 4.35
C ASN A 239 -7.86 -4.57 4.17
N ALA A 240 -7.76 -3.30 4.60
CA ALA A 240 -8.84 -2.34 4.47
C ALA A 240 -9.21 -2.04 3.00
N GLN A 241 -8.21 -1.98 2.12
CA GLN A 241 -8.42 -1.72 0.70
C GLN A 241 -8.96 -2.95 -0.04
N SER A 242 -8.26 -4.09 0.10
CA SER A 242 -8.53 -5.33 -0.64
C SER A 242 -9.69 -6.17 -0.07
N GLY A 243 -10.09 -5.95 1.19
CA GLY A 243 -11.02 -6.82 1.89
C GLY A 243 -10.40 -8.12 2.41
N MET A 244 -9.08 -8.28 2.32
CA MET A 244 -8.36 -9.40 2.92
C MET A 244 -8.34 -9.31 4.45
N SER A 245 -7.89 -10.39 5.10
CA SER A 245 -7.79 -10.50 6.56
C SER A 245 -6.45 -11.10 6.97
N LEU A 246 -5.36 -10.57 6.40
CA LEU A 246 -4.01 -10.95 6.78
C LEU A 246 -3.72 -10.55 8.22
N SER A 247 -3.12 -11.45 8.99
CA SER A 247 -2.67 -11.13 10.35
C SER A 247 -1.33 -10.39 10.31
N CYS A 248 -1.22 -9.32 11.09
CA CYS A 248 0.07 -8.66 11.35
C CYS A 248 1.07 -9.63 11.98
N VAL A 249 2.33 -9.52 11.56
CA VAL A 249 3.42 -10.41 11.99
C VAL A 249 3.96 -10.02 13.35
N TYR A 250 4.07 -8.71 13.63
CA TYR A 250 4.72 -8.20 14.83
C TYR A 250 3.70 -7.79 15.88
N LYS A 251 3.58 -8.59 16.93
CA LYS A 251 2.53 -8.44 17.95
C LYS A 251 3.11 -8.40 19.36
N SER A 252 2.48 -7.62 20.23
CA SER A 252 2.73 -7.61 21.68
C SER A 252 1.41 -7.77 22.42
N GLY A 253 1.34 -8.75 23.33
CA GLY A 253 0.09 -9.09 24.01
C GLY A 253 -1.07 -9.44 23.06
N GLY A 254 -0.77 -10.03 21.90
CA GLY A 254 -1.74 -10.39 20.86
C GLY A 254 -2.16 -9.25 19.91
N ASN A 255 -1.75 -8.02 20.18
CA ASN A 255 -2.09 -6.85 19.37
C ASN A 255 -0.93 -6.44 18.45
N PRO A 256 -1.19 -5.92 17.23
CA PRO A 256 -0.15 -5.36 16.38
C PRO A 256 0.64 -4.27 17.12
N ILE A 257 1.97 -4.31 17.01
CA ILE A 257 2.82 -3.21 17.46
C ILE A 257 2.64 -2.06 16.49
N ARG A 258 2.19 -0.90 17.00
CA ARG A 258 1.91 0.30 16.21
C ARG A 258 2.80 1.50 16.56
N ASP A 259 3.66 1.38 17.56
CA ASP A 259 4.48 2.48 18.08
C ASP A 259 5.97 2.14 17.97
N ALA A 260 6.67 2.76 17.03
CA ALA A 260 8.10 2.57 16.81
C ALA A 260 8.96 3.22 17.92
N THR A 261 8.37 4.13 18.72
CA THR A 261 9.03 4.73 19.88
C THR A 261 8.98 3.82 21.12
N ALA A 262 8.10 2.82 21.12
CA ALA A 262 8.04 1.75 22.12
C ALA A 262 9.19 0.73 21.91
N GLY A 263 10.43 1.21 22.04
CA GLY A 263 11.63 0.48 21.66
C GLY A 263 11.78 -0.89 22.34
N ALA A 264 11.41 -1.01 23.61
CA ALA A 264 11.45 -2.30 24.32
C ALA A 264 10.50 -3.34 23.70
N ALA A 265 9.30 -2.93 23.28
CA ALA A 265 8.33 -3.82 22.64
C ALA A 265 8.80 -4.23 21.24
N CYS A 266 9.32 -3.28 20.46
CA CYS A 266 9.87 -3.56 19.14
C CYS A 266 11.09 -4.49 19.22
N ASP A 267 12.03 -4.24 20.12
CA ASP A 267 13.30 -4.97 20.17
C ASP A 267 13.15 -6.40 20.72
N ALA A 268 12.13 -6.64 21.54
CA ALA A 268 11.81 -7.95 22.11
C ALA A 268 10.85 -8.79 21.25
N VAL A 269 10.28 -8.22 20.19
CA VAL A 269 9.26 -8.91 19.39
C VAL A 269 9.82 -10.18 18.73
N VAL A 270 8.99 -11.21 18.70
CA VAL A 270 9.21 -12.44 17.93
C VAL A 270 8.16 -12.47 16.82
N PRO A 271 8.52 -12.73 15.55
CA PRO A 271 7.57 -12.81 14.46
C PRO A 271 6.58 -13.95 14.69
N ASP A 272 5.29 -13.71 14.46
CA ASP A 272 4.32 -14.79 14.40
C ASP A 272 4.53 -15.61 13.11
N SER A 273 5.02 -16.84 13.26
CA SER A 273 5.30 -17.73 12.13
C SER A 273 4.06 -18.17 11.35
N GLY A 274 2.86 -18.04 11.92
CA GLY A 274 1.59 -18.32 11.26
C GLY A 274 0.99 -17.11 10.53
N ALA A 275 1.50 -15.91 10.80
CA ALA A 275 1.01 -14.69 10.17
C ALA A 275 1.48 -14.58 8.71
N LYS A 276 0.57 -14.12 7.84
CA LYS A 276 0.79 -13.93 6.40
C LYS A 276 0.84 -12.45 5.98
N GLY A 277 0.84 -11.54 6.95
CA GLY A 277 1.04 -10.12 6.71
C GLY A 277 2.46 -9.80 6.22
N PHE A 278 2.66 -8.54 5.86
CA PHE A 278 3.96 -8.04 5.43
C PHE A 278 4.93 -7.91 6.62
N ARG A 279 6.21 -8.11 6.36
CA ARG A 279 7.30 -8.08 7.34
C ARG A 279 8.65 -7.79 6.69
N LEU A 280 9.61 -7.31 7.46
CA LEU A 280 11.03 -7.40 7.08
C LEU A 280 11.43 -8.84 6.71
N PRO A 281 12.30 -9.02 5.70
CA PRO A 281 12.92 -10.32 5.42
C PRO A 281 13.80 -10.74 6.59
N THR A 282 13.93 -12.04 6.80
CA THR A 282 15.11 -12.55 7.49
C THR A 282 16.34 -12.35 6.61
N SER A 283 17.53 -12.26 7.21
CA SER A 283 18.81 -12.17 6.49
C SER A 283 19.04 -13.40 5.61
N GLY A 284 18.48 -14.56 5.98
CA GLY A 284 18.50 -15.78 5.19
C GLY A 284 17.59 -15.70 3.96
N GLU A 285 16.34 -15.23 4.11
CA GLU A 285 15.43 -14.97 2.99
C GLU A 285 16.00 -13.93 2.03
N TRP A 286 16.58 -12.86 2.57
CA TRP A 286 17.23 -11.82 1.77
C TRP A 286 18.35 -12.41 0.90
N GLN A 287 19.23 -13.20 1.52
CA GLN A 287 20.36 -13.79 0.82
C GLN A 287 19.94 -14.92 -0.14
N LEU A 288 18.89 -15.68 0.18
CA LEU A 288 18.28 -16.61 -0.77
C LEU A 288 17.86 -15.85 -2.02
N ALA A 289 17.07 -14.79 -1.85
CA ALA A 289 16.55 -14.02 -2.98
C ALA A 289 17.67 -13.38 -3.81
N ALA A 290 18.74 -12.89 -3.17
CA ALA A 290 19.88 -12.29 -3.84
C ALA A 290 20.73 -13.30 -4.63
N ARG A 291 20.84 -14.55 -4.14
CA ARG A 291 21.73 -15.58 -4.69
C ARG A 291 21.03 -16.53 -5.66
N TYR A 292 19.70 -16.59 -5.65
CA TYR A 292 18.95 -17.58 -6.41
C TYR A 292 19.29 -17.53 -7.91
N GLN A 293 19.49 -18.70 -8.52
CA GLN A 293 19.54 -18.87 -9.97
C GLN A 293 18.46 -19.86 -10.45
N ASP A 294 18.52 -21.11 -9.98
CA ASP A 294 17.59 -22.16 -10.39
C ASP A 294 17.15 -23.11 -9.25
N GLY A 295 17.53 -22.80 -8.00
CA GLY A 295 17.26 -23.62 -6.81
C GLY A 295 18.31 -24.69 -6.54
N SER A 296 19.27 -24.89 -7.44
CA SER A 296 20.42 -25.79 -7.26
C SER A 296 21.76 -25.08 -7.36
N VAL A 297 21.82 -24.01 -8.16
CA VAL A 297 22.96 -23.12 -8.31
C VAL A 297 22.69 -21.80 -7.60
N TRP A 298 23.71 -21.30 -6.92
CA TRP A 298 23.68 -20.07 -6.14
C TRP A 298 24.79 -19.14 -6.61
N THR A 299 24.48 -17.86 -6.78
CA THR A 299 25.49 -16.82 -7.03
C THR A 299 26.42 -16.70 -5.83
N PRO A 300 27.76 -16.80 -5.99
CA PRO A 300 28.70 -16.76 -4.87
C PRO A 300 28.62 -15.43 -4.09
N GLY A 301 28.92 -15.46 -2.79
CA GLY A 301 28.68 -14.29 -1.93
C GLY A 301 29.60 -13.10 -2.21
N ASP A 302 30.74 -13.29 -2.85
CA ASP A 302 31.66 -12.22 -3.26
C ASP A 302 31.24 -11.51 -4.56
N HIS A 303 30.07 -11.85 -5.12
CA HIS A 303 29.46 -11.20 -6.29
C HIS A 303 28.42 -10.16 -5.88
N VAL A 304 27.92 -9.39 -6.86
CA VAL A 304 26.68 -8.63 -6.73
C VAL A 304 25.49 -9.47 -7.21
N SER A 305 24.29 -9.19 -6.71
CA SER A 305 23.09 -9.94 -7.07
C SER A 305 22.81 -9.91 -8.57
N GLY A 306 22.66 -11.10 -9.18
CA GLY A 306 22.40 -11.27 -10.62
C GLY A 306 23.65 -11.38 -11.49
N ASP A 307 24.82 -10.93 -11.03
CA ASP A 307 26.07 -11.05 -11.78
C ASP A 307 26.69 -12.43 -11.56
N THR A 308 26.86 -13.17 -12.66
CA THR A 308 27.49 -14.50 -12.68
C THR A 308 28.85 -14.51 -13.38
N SER A 309 29.35 -13.35 -13.79
CA SER A 309 30.59 -13.22 -14.56
C SER A 309 31.86 -13.25 -13.69
N GLY A 310 31.75 -12.90 -12.41
CA GLY A 310 32.85 -12.93 -11.45
C GLY A 310 32.58 -12.08 -10.20
N PRO A 311 33.46 -12.16 -9.19
CA PRO A 311 33.31 -11.39 -7.95
C PRO A 311 33.44 -9.89 -8.21
N CYS A 312 32.68 -9.08 -7.46
CA CYS A 312 32.81 -7.62 -7.51
C CYS A 312 34.02 -7.13 -6.69
N TYR A 313 34.52 -7.97 -5.79
CA TYR A 313 35.70 -7.70 -4.98
C TYR A 313 36.38 -9.00 -4.57
N SER A 314 37.71 -9.04 -4.64
CA SER A 314 38.53 -10.14 -4.16
C SER A 314 39.85 -9.63 -3.58
N THR A 315 40.38 -10.35 -2.59
CA THR A 315 41.76 -10.18 -2.10
C THR A 315 42.73 -11.18 -2.73
N ASP A 316 42.23 -12.15 -3.49
CA ASP A 316 43.06 -13.07 -4.25
C ASP A 316 43.60 -12.35 -5.50
N PRO A 317 44.94 -12.22 -5.66
CA PRO A 317 45.53 -11.56 -6.82
C PRO A 317 45.30 -12.30 -8.15
N GLU A 318 44.90 -13.57 -8.12
CA GLU A 318 44.60 -14.37 -9.30
C GLU A 318 43.11 -14.31 -9.70
N ALA A 319 42.25 -13.71 -8.87
CA ALA A 319 40.83 -13.60 -9.15
C ALA A 319 40.56 -12.66 -10.33
N VAL A 320 39.75 -13.14 -11.27
CA VAL A 320 39.21 -12.30 -12.36
C VAL A 320 37.96 -11.61 -11.86
N LEU A 321 38.07 -10.31 -11.58
CA LEU A 321 36.93 -9.50 -11.12
C LEU A 321 35.93 -9.30 -12.25
N SER A 322 34.65 -9.22 -11.88
CA SER A 322 33.60 -8.77 -12.80
C SER A 322 33.89 -7.37 -13.30
N THR A 323 33.70 -7.18 -14.60
CA THR A 323 33.74 -5.87 -15.27
C THR A 323 32.35 -5.29 -15.52
N VAL A 324 31.29 -6.04 -15.15
CA VAL A 324 29.87 -5.71 -15.45
C VAL A 324 29.01 -5.59 -14.19
N PHE A 325 29.56 -5.75 -12.99
CA PHE A 325 28.78 -5.65 -11.74
C PHE A 325 28.06 -4.29 -11.60
N GLY A 326 28.58 -3.25 -12.25
CA GLY A 326 27.94 -1.93 -12.33
C GLY A 326 26.61 -1.90 -13.08
N ASP A 327 26.27 -2.94 -13.84
CA ASP A 327 24.96 -3.08 -14.51
C ASP A 327 23.85 -3.51 -13.54
N TYR A 328 24.22 -4.03 -12.37
CA TYR A 328 23.31 -4.55 -11.35
C TYR A 328 23.18 -3.65 -10.13
N ALA A 329 24.12 -2.72 -9.91
CA ALA A 329 24.21 -1.96 -8.66
C ALA A 329 24.45 -0.47 -8.85
N TRP A 330 23.86 0.33 -7.95
CA TRP A 330 24.23 1.72 -7.72
C TRP A 330 25.19 1.82 -6.53
N TYR A 331 26.41 2.32 -6.74
CA TYR A 331 27.47 2.29 -5.75
C TYR A 331 28.35 3.55 -5.84
N SER A 332 29.38 3.61 -4.99
CA SER A 332 30.28 4.76 -4.87
C SER A 332 30.66 5.33 -6.23
N GLY A 333 30.36 6.61 -6.43
CA GLY A 333 30.53 7.31 -7.71
C GLY A 333 29.21 7.72 -8.37
N CYS A 334 28.07 7.15 -7.97
CA CYS A 334 26.74 7.57 -8.48
C CYS A 334 26.17 8.83 -7.80
N GLY A 335 26.81 9.32 -6.74
CA GLY A 335 26.56 10.60 -6.07
C GLY A 335 25.41 10.61 -5.07
N SER A 336 24.35 9.85 -5.32
CA SER A 336 23.14 9.77 -4.50
C SER A 336 22.42 8.44 -4.76
N THR A 337 21.37 8.15 -3.99
CA THR A 337 20.35 7.16 -4.36
C THR A 337 19.78 7.42 -5.75
N LYS A 338 19.16 6.40 -6.35
CA LYS A 338 18.51 6.46 -7.65
C LYS A 338 17.10 5.91 -7.56
N PRO A 339 16.22 6.27 -8.52
CA PRO A 339 14.95 5.59 -8.68
C PRO A 339 15.17 4.08 -8.74
N VAL A 340 14.29 3.33 -8.06
CA VAL A 340 14.38 1.88 -8.01
C VAL A 340 14.19 1.25 -9.39
N GLY A 341 14.68 0.02 -9.54
CA GLY A 341 14.46 -0.85 -10.68
C GLY A 341 15.19 -0.44 -11.97
N GLN A 342 16.13 0.49 -11.90
CA GLN A 342 16.86 1.00 -13.07
C GLN A 342 18.06 0.14 -13.48
N LYS A 343 18.44 -0.83 -12.65
CA LYS A 343 19.53 -1.78 -12.90
C LYS A 343 18.98 -3.16 -13.26
N SER A 344 19.84 -4.02 -13.80
CA SER A 344 19.50 -5.40 -14.14
C SER A 344 18.98 -6.17 -12.94
N ALA A 345 17.97 -7.01 -13.15
CA ALA A 345 17.44 -7.89 -12.12
C ALA A 345 18.29 -9.16 -11.99
N ASN A 346 18.10 -9.89 -10.89
CA ASN A 346 18.60 -11.25 -10.74
C ASN A 346 17.62 -12.29 -11.33
N ALA A 347 17.89 -13.58 -11.14
CA ALA A 347 17.08 -14.66 -11.72
C ALA A 347 15.65 -14.77 -11.14
N LEU A 348 15.36 -14.11 -10.01
CA LEU A 348 14.00 -13.98 -9.48
C LEU A 348 13.32 -12.69 -9.96
N GLU A 349 13.92 -11.97 -10.92
CA GLU A 349 13.48 -10.65 -11.36
C GLU A 349 13.43 -9.61 -10.23
N VAL A 350 14.22 -9.80 -9.17
CA VAL A 350 14.37 -8.86 -8.06
C VAL A 350 15.52 -7.90 -8.38
N ARG A 351 15.30 -6.60 -8.15
CA ARG A 351 16.22 -5.51 -8.48
C ARG A 351 16.76 -4.85 -7.22
N ASP A 352 17.88 -4.16 -7.39
CA ASP A 352 18.55 -3.36 -6.35
C ASP A 352 18.86 -4.15 -5.06
N MET A 353 19.00 -5.48 -5.14
CA MET A 353 19.51 -6.30 -4.03
C MET A 353 20.98 -5.98 -3.71
N THR A 354 21.62 -5.13 -4.51
CA THR A 354 22.98 -4.69 -4.29
C THR A 354 23.13 -3.21 -4.67
N GLY A 355 23.69 -2.41 -3.78
CA GLY A 355 23.81 -0.96 -3.96
C GLY A 355 22.54 -0.21 -3.58
N ASN A 356 22.40 1.01 -4.09
CA ASN A 356 21.33 1.98 -3.79
C ASN A 356 21.16 2.26 -2.28
N VAL A 357 20.45 1.44 -1.49
CA VAL A 357 20.47 1.52 -0.03
C VAL A 357 20.76 0.20 0.66
N TYR A 358 21.35 0.27 1.86
CA TYR A 358 21.40 -0.88 2.75
C TYR A 358 19.98 -1.22 3.20
N GLU A 359 19.70 -2.51 3.36
CA GLU A 359 18.35 -2.96 3.66
C GLU A 359 18.27 -3.67 5.00
N TRP A 360 17.41 -3.15 5.89
CA TRP A 360 17.12 -3.79 7.17
C TRP A 360 16.56 -5.20 7.00
N CYS A 361 17.14 -6.14 7.73
CA CYS A 361 16.60 -7.48 7.95
C CYS A 361 16.07 -7.61 9.39
N PHE A 362 15.22 -8.60 9.63
CA PHE A 362 14.64 -8.82 10.96
C PHE A 362 15.69 -9.27 12.00
N ASP A 363 16.65 -10.10 11.57
CA ASP A 363 17.56 -10.83 12.45
C ASP A 363 18.47 -9.93 13.28
N LYS A 364 18.78 -10.42 14.48
CA LYS A 364 19.86 -9.87 15.29
C LYS A 364 21.19 -10.34 14.74
N HIS A 365 22.22 -9.50 14.89
CA HIS A 365 23.57 -9.92 14.58
C HIS A 365 24.02 -11.06 15.53
N PRO A 366 24.68 -12.13 15.05
CA PRO A 366 25.07 -13.27 15.88
C PRO A 366 25.99 -12.88 17.05
N SER A 367 27.01 -12.05 16.78
CA SER A 367 27.98 -11.59 17.78
C SER A 367 27.55 -10.32 18.54
N TYR A 368 26.60 -9.55 18.00
CA TYR A 368 26.18 -8.25 18.53
C TYR A 368 24.66 -8.22 18.68
N THR A 369 24.14 -8.98 19.64
CA THR A 369 22.70 -9.29 19.77
C THR A 369 21.78 -8.10 20.05
N THR A 370 22.35 -6.93 20.35
CA THR A 370 21.63 -5.65 20.45
C THR A 370 21.50 -4.92 19.12
N ARG A 371 22.05 -5.47 18.04
CA ARG A 371 22.07 -4.87 16.70
C ARG A 371 21.32 -5.74 15.71
N ARG A 372 20.76 -5.10 14.69
CA ARG A 372 20.00 -5.73 13.61
C ARG A 372 20.83 -5.78 12.33
N ILE A 373 20.67 -6.85 11.58
CA ILE A 373 21.39 -7.08 10.32
C ILE A 373 20.85 -6.13 9.24
N CYS A 374 21.77 -5.62 8.43
CA CYS A 374 21.53 -4.95 7.16
C CYS A 374 22.36 -5.58 6.04
N ARG A 375 21.86 -5.49 4.81
CA ARG A 375 22.43 -6.19 3.63
C ARG A 375 22.50 -5.27 2.40
N GLY A 376 23.23 -5.70 1.37
CA GLY A 376 23.16 -5.14 0.02
C GLY A 376 24.18 -4.06 -0.34
N GLY A 377 24.72 -3.31 0.62
CA GLY A 377 25.54 -2.14 0.28
C GLY A 377 24.68 -0.91 0.05
N SER A 378 25.26 0.20 -0.42
CA SER A 378 24.50 1.43 -0.74
C SER A 378 25.19 2.24 -1.83
N TRP A 379 24.55 3.31 -2.29
CA TRP A 379 25.07 4.28 -3.27
C TRP A 379 26.43 4.88 -2.89
N GLY A 380 26.77 4.94 -1.59
CA GLY A 380 28.05 5.41 -1.09
C GLY A 380 29.09 4.30 -0.88
N GLY A 381 28.71 3.03 -1.05
CA GLY A 381 29.56 1.87 -0.80
C GLY A 381 30.53 1.60 -1.96
N VAL A 382 31.79 1.29 -1.64
CA VAL A 382 32.74 0.75 -2.64
C VAL A 382 32.43 -0.73 -2.93
N ALA A 383 33.03 -1.29 -3.98
CA ALA A 383 32.75 -2.66 -4.44
C ALA A 383 32.82 -3.74 -3.34
N SER A 384 33.74 -3.61 -2.38
CA SER A 384 33.84 -4.56 -1.26
C SER A 384 32.62 -4.60 -0.31
N TYR A 385 31.76 -3.58 -0.34
CA TYR A 385 30.50 -3.51 0.39
C TYR A 385 29.29 -4.02 -0.40
N LEU A 386 29.47 -4.34 -1.68
CA LEU A 386 28.40 -4.80 -2.58
C LEU A 386 28.25 -6.33 -2.61
N ARG A 387 29.12 -7.05 -1.90
CA ARG A 387 29.10 -8.51 -1.84
C ARG A 387 27.82 -9.01 -1.18
N ILE A 388 27.07 -9.87 -1.85
CA ILE A 388 25.83 -10.50 -1.33
C ILE A 388 26.08 -11.28 -0.03
N GLY A 389 27.28 -11.83 0.13
CA GLY A 389 27.75 -12.56 1.30
C GLY A 389 27.84 -11.69 2.54
N LYS A 390 28.20 -10.42 2.37
CA LYS A 390 28.51 -9.49 3.45
C LYS A 390 27.28 -9.10 4.25
N ILE A 391 27.46 -9.04 5.56
CA ILE A 391 26.53 -8.46 6.53
C ILE A 391 27.10 -7.15 7.04
N THR A 392 26.23 -6.16 7.23
CA THR A 392 26.48 -5.02 8.12
C THR A 392 25.40 -4.98 9.20
N PHE A 393 25.52 -4.07 10.17
CA PHE A 393 24.57 -4.02 11.28
C PHE A 393 24.49 -2.65 11.94
N GLY A 394 23.32 -2.32 12.48
CA GLY A 394 23.07 -1.07 13.21
C GLY A 394 22.24 -1.32 14.47
N THR A 395 22.18 -0.34 15.38
CA THR A 395 21.21 -0.39 16.47
C THR A 395 19.79 -0.27 15.91
N PRO A 396 18.74 -0.80 16.57
CA PRO A 396 17.39 -0.81 16.03
C PRO A 396 16.78 0.58 15.74
N ASP A 397 17.35 1.63 16.35
CA ASP A 397 17.00 3.04 16.18
C ASP A 397 17.92 3.80 15.21
N TYR A 398 18.95 3.14 14.66
CA TYR A 398 19.88 3.77 13.74
C TYR A 398 19.17 4.17 12.44
N THR A 399 19.52 5.34 11.90
CA THR A 399 19.03 5.81 10.61
C THR A 399 20.16 6.49 9.84
N TYR A 400 20.14 6.37 8.51
CA TYR A 400 21.09 7.04 7.64
C TYR A 400 20.52 7.20 6.22
N SER A 401 21.06 8.14 5.44
CA SER A 401 20.61 8.40 4.05
C SER A 401 21.04 7.35 3.03
N GLY A 402 21.81 6.34 3.46
CA GLY A 402 22.11 5.14 2.68
C GLY A 402 21.46 3.88 3.24
N TRP A 403 20.48 4.00 4.14
CA TRP A 403 19.80 2.88 4.80
C TRP A 403 18.29 3.01 4.60
N GLY A 404 17.69 1.96 4.05
CA GLY A 404 16.26 1.76 3.87
C GLY A 404 15.91 0.30 4.15
N PHE A 405 14.94 -0.24 3.42
CA PHE A 405 14.55 -1.64 3.56
C PHE A 405 13.73 -2.10 2.36
N ARG A 406 13.59 -3.42 2.25
CA ARG A 406 12.52 -4.08 1.51
C ARG A 406 11.72 -4.97 2.44
N PHE A 407 10.57 -5.46 1.98
CA PHE A 407 9.69 -6.30 2.76
C PHE A 407 9.32 -7.57 2.02
N VAL A 408 8.85 -8.55 2.78
CA VAL A 408 8.37 -9.85 2.32
C VAL A 408 7.00 -10.15 2.93
N ARG A 409 6.32 -11.17 2.41
CA ARG A 409 5.25 -11.89 3.10
C ARG A 409 5.42 -13.38 2.88
N THR A 410 5.12 -14.18 3.88
CA THR A 410 5.11 -15.64 3.73
C THR A 410 3.97 -16.02 2.77
N GLN A 411 4.23 -16.95 1.84
CA GLN A 411 3.20 -17.45 0.91
C GLN A 411 2.07 -18.15 1.67
#